data_AF-A0A357D1Z7-F1
#
_entry.id   AF-A0A357D1Z7-F1
#
_cell.length_a   1.000
_cell.length_b   1.000
_cell.length_c   1.000
_cell.angle_alpha   90.00
_cell.angle_beta   90.00
_cell.angle_gamma   90.00
#
_symmetry.space_group_name_H-M   'P 1'
#
loop_
_entity.id
_entity.type
_entity.pdbx_description
1 polymer ?
#
loop_
_entity_poly.entity_id
_entity_poly.type
_entity_poly.pdbx_seq_one_letter_code
_entity_poly.pdbx_strand_id
1 'polypeptide(L)'
;MRRKKGFYLMDRIFLVFLLMVILLMTLFFCFVPFALKQGTYLLVFLFAFLLATVFYVTYRWIHIPYQESNKTLRLFADGYIFKGVFDLRIHFNHELFLAMQKFREIIDTKELIEGSKKHAEYLALQNQINPHFLYNTLEGIRSEALIEGVEIIANMTEALETFFRYTISDMDKLATLEEEIVNVETYCTIQRFRFGEKIEFKIESPEDHDPEIFHAKIPKLTLQPIVENAV
;
A
#
# COMPACT_ATOMS: atom_id res chain seq x y z
N MET A 1 12.09 -3.10 24.73
CA MET A 1 11.37 -1.83 24.48
C MET A 1 11.64 -0.85 25.61
N ARG A 2 12.41 0.23 25.35
CA ARG A 2 12.63 1.31 26.32
C ARG A 2 11.31 2.05 26.53
N ARG A 3 10.76 2.04 27.75
CA ARG A 3 9.69 2.99 28.17
C ARG A 3 10.21 4.40 27.90
N LYS A 4 9.79 5.04 26.81
CA LYS A 4 9.77 6.51 26.77
C LYS A 4 8.76 6.90 27.85
N LYS A 5 9.22 7.14 29.08
CA LYS A 5 8.45 7.79 30.15
C LYS A 5 8.21 9.24 29.72
N GLY A 6 7.40 9.43 28.68
CA GLY A 6 6.78 10.73 28.42
C GLY A 6 5.59 10.84 29.36
N PHE A 7 5.49 11.94 30.11
CA PHE A 7 4.30 12.23 30.90
C PHE A 7 3.08 12.26 29.98
N TYR A 8 2.12 11.39 30.25
CA TYR A 8 0.81 11.40 29.58
C TYR A 8 0.09 12.69 29.90
N LEU A 9 -0.90 13.06 29.07
CA LEU A 9 -1.69 14.26 29.33
C LEU A 9 -2.37 14.19 30.72
N MET A 10 -2.85 13.01 31.12
CA MET A 10 -3.43 12.78 32.44
C MET A 10 -2.43 12.99 33.58
N ASP A 11 -1.17 12.59 33.42
CA ASP A 11 -0.14 12.82 34.44
C ASP A 11 0.14 14.31 34.64
N ARG A 12 0.14 15.08 33.53
CA ARG A 12 0.31 16.54 33.57
C ARG A 12 -0.85 17.22 34.27
N ILE A 13 -2.08 16.81 33.95
CA ILE A 13 -3.31 17.32 34.58
C ILE A 13 -3.28 17.05 36.09
N PHE A 14 -2.92 15.83 36.50
CA PHE A 14 -2.82 15.48 37.91
C PHE A 14 -1.74 16.30 38.64
N LEU A 15 -0.59 16.51 38.02
CA LEU A 15 0.49 17.31 38.59
C LEU A 15 0.10 18.79 38.75
N VAL A 16 -0.53 19.37 37.73
CA VAL A 16 -1.07 20.75 37.80
C VAL A 16 -2.14 20.87 38.88
N PHE A 17 -3.03 19.88 39.00
CA PHE A 17 -4.04 19.84 40.05
C PHE A 17 -3.39 19.82 41.44
N LEU A 18 -2.41 18.95 41.68
CA LEU A 18 -1.69 18.88 42.95
C LEU A 18 -0.98 20.22 43.27
N LEU A 19 -0.30 20.81 42.30
CA LEU A 19 0.35 22.12 42.46
C LEU A 19 -0.66 23.23 42.79
N MET A 20 -1.83 23.21 42.16
CA MET A 20 -2.91 24.17 42.41
C MET A 20 -3.47 24.03 43.83
N VAL A 21 -3.64 22.81 44.34
CA VAL A 21 -4.06 22.57 45.74
C VAL A 21 -3.01 23.11 46.72
N ILE A 22 -1.73 22.82 46.49
CA ILE A 22 -0.62 23.32 47.32
C ILE A 22 -0.60 24.85 47.30
N LEU A 23 -0.74 25.47 46.13
CA LEU A 23 -0.78 26.93 45.97
C LEU A 23 -1.96 27.57 46.72
N LEU A 24 -3.13 26.95 46.69
CA LEU A 24 -4.30 27.44 47.43
C LEU A 24 -4.11 27.30 48.94
N MET A 25 -3.50 26.19 49.40
CA MET A 25 -3.19 26.00 50.82
C MET A 25 -2.15 27.03 51.31
N THR A 26 -1.06 27.26 50.56
CA THR A 26 -0.06 28.26 50.94
C THR A 26 -0.65 29.66 50.95
N LEU A 27 -1.53 30.00 49.99
CA LEU A 27 -2.28 31.25 50.04
C LEU A 27 -3.11 31.35 51.31
N PHE A 28 -3.89 30.33 51.65
CA PHE A 28 -4.74 30.36 52.83
C PHE A 28 -3.93 30.59 54.12
N PHE A 29 -2.82 29.85 54.30
CA PHE A 29 -1.98 29.97 55.50
C PHE A 29 -1.16 31.27 55.57
N CYS A 30 -0.70 31.82 54.44
CA CYS A 30 0.08 33.07 54.42
C CYS A 30 -0.78 34.33 54.42
N PHE A 31 -1.95 34.29 53.76
CA PHE A 31 -2.79 35.47 53.56
C PHE A 31 -3.65 35.78 54.79
N VAL A 32 -4.22 34.77 55.45
CA VAL A 32 -5.08 34.93 56.65
C VAL A 32 -4.39 35.71 57.79
N PRO A 33 -3.15 35.40 58.21
CA PRO A 33 -2.48 36.16 59.27
C PRO A 33 -1.97 37.54 58.81
N PHE A 34 -1.70 37.73 57.52
CA PHE A 34 -1.16 38.98 56.99
C PHE A 34 -2.25 40.02 56.64
N ALA A 35 -3.46 39.58 56.28
CA ALA A 35 -4.60 40.45 56.02
C ALA A 35 -5.02 41.32 57.23
N LEU A 36 -4.54 40.98 58.43
CA LEU A 36 -4.74 41.74 59.66
C LEU A 36 -3.76 42.93 59.85
N LYS A 37 -2.73 43.09 59.00
CA LYS A 37 -1.73 44.17 59.09
C LYS A 37 -1.81 45.12 57.87
N GLN A 38 -1.62 46.43 58.09
CA GLN A 38 -1.58 47.43 57.00
C GLN A 38 -0.31 47.25 56.13
N GLY A 39 -0.49 47.01 54.82
CA GLY A 39 0.60 46.81 53.84
C GLY A 39 0.36 45.76 52.73
N THR A 40 -0.89 45.49 52.36
CA THR A 40 -1.32 44.28 51.64
C THR A 40 -1.22 44.31 50.10
N TYR A 41 -1.02 45.47 49.46
CA TYR A 41 -1.11 45.59 48.00
C TYR A 41 0.00 44.84 47.22
N LEU A 42 1.24 44.81 47.72
CA LEU A 42 2.36 44.13 47.04
C LEU A 42 2.16 42.61 46.99
N LEU A 43 1.66 42.02 48.08
CA LEU A 43 1.39 40.58 48.15
C LEU A 43 0.25 40.17 47.21
N VAL A 44 -0.80 41.00 47.11
CA VAL A 44 -1.90 40.78 46.16
C VAL A 44 -1.37 40.81 44.72
N PHE A 45 -0.48 41.74 44.39
CA PHE A 45 0.13 41.84 43.06
C PHE A 45 1.02 40.62 42.73
N LEU A 46 1.91 40.23 43.65
CA LEU A 46 2.76 39.04 43.48
C LEU A 46 1.93 37.77 43.31
N PHE A 47 0.82 37.66 44.02
CA PHE A 47 -0.09 36.53 43.89
C PHE A 47 -0.83 36.51 42.55
N ALA A 48 -1.35 37.66 42.09
CA ALA A 48 -1.97 37.78 40.78
C ALA A 48 -0.97 37.39 39.66
N PHE A 49 0.28 37.81 39.79
CA PHE A 49 1.35 37.45 38.85
C PHE A 49 1.65 35.94 38.87
N LEU A 50 1.69 35.31 40.04
CA LEU A 50 1.89 33.87 40.20
C LEU A 50 0.74 33.08 39.57
N LEU A 51 -0.50 33.49 39.80
CA LEU A 51 -1.69 32.89 39.17
C LEU A 51 -1.64 33.00 37.64
N ALA A 52 -1.30 34.17 37.11
CA ALA A 52 -1.17 34.37 35.67
C ALA A 52 -0.09 33.47 35.06
N THR A 53 1.04 33.30 35.78
CA THR A 53 2.14 32.41 35.36
C THR A 53 1.70 30.95 35.35
N VAL A 54 1.02 30.49 36.41
CA VAL A 54 0.48 29.11 36.49
C VAL A 54 -0.52 28.87 35.37
N PHE A 55 -1.42 29.83 35.11
CA PHE A 55 -2.40 29.73 34.02
C PHE A 55 -1.71 29.61 32.65
N TYR A 56 -0.71 30.45 32.38
CA TYR A 56 0.07 30.40 31.13
C TYR A 56 0.80 29.07 30.96
N VAL A 57 1.44 28.56 32.02
CA VAL A 57 2.14 27.26 31.99
C VAL A 57 1.16 26.11 31.74
N THR A 58 0.04 26.06 32.46
CA THR A 58 -1.01 25.05 32.26
C THR A 58 -1.57 25.09 30.84
N TYR A 59 -1.85 26.28 30.33
CA TYR A 59 -2.31 26.48 28.96
C TYR A 59 -1.32 25.92 27.94
N ARG A 60 -0.03 26.27 28.07
CA ARG A 60 1.00 25.82 27.13
C ARG A 60 1.30 24.32 27.24
N TRP A 61 1.23 23.76 28.45
CA TRP A 61 1.70 22.41 28.73
C TRP A 61 0.63 21.32 28.61
N ILE A 62 -0.65 21.70 28.72
CA ILE A 62 -1.81 20.79 28.63
C ILE A 62 -2.74 21.17 27.49
N HIS A 63 -3.17 22.43 27.41
CA HIS A 63 -4.24 22.82 26.48
C HIS A 63 -3.80 22.77 25.01
N ILE A 64 -2.63 23.33 24.67
CA ILE A 64 -2.08 23.24 23.30
C ILE A 64 -1.93 21.78 22.82
N PRO A 65 -1.22 20.89 23.54
CA PRO A 65 -1.06 19.52 23.07
C PRO A 65 -2.36 18.71 23.07
N TYR A 66 -3.31 19.03 23.95
CA TYR A 66 -4.65 18.45 23.89
C TYR A 66 -5.35 18.80 22.58
N GLN A 67 -5.30 20.07 22.16
CA GLN A 67 -5.90 20.51 20.90
C GLN A 67 -5.25 19.86 19.68
N GLU A 68 -3.92 19.75 19.66
CA GLU A 68 -3.19 19.06 18.58
C GLU A 68 -3.64 17.59 18.46
N SER A 69 -3.63 16.85 19.57
CA SER A 69 -4.05 15.44 19.56
C SER A 69 -5.53 15.27 19.16
N ASN A 70 -6.41 16.17 19.61
CA ASN A 70 -7.82 16.13 19.25
C ASN A 70 -8.05 16.44 17.76
N LYS A 71 -7.28 17.38 17.17
CA LYS A 71 -7.32 17.65 15.74
C LYS A 71 -6.92 16.42 14.92
N THR A 72 -5.83 15.74 15.30
CA THR A 72 -5.40 14.50 14.65
C THR A 72 -6.47 13.41 14.76
N LEU A 73 -7.07 13.22 15.94
CA LEU A 73 -8.17 12.27 16.13
C LEU A 73 -9.39 12.59 15.27
N ARG A 74 -9.77 13.87 15.15
CA ARG A 74 -10.86 14.30 14.27
C ARG A 74 -10.55 14.02 12.80
N LEU A 75 -9.37 14.39 12.32
CA LEU A 75 -8.95 14.12 10.95
C LEU A 75 -8.94 12.61 10.65
N PHE A 76 -8.61 11.77 11.65
CA PHE A 76 -8.72 10.33 11.53
C PHE A 76 -10.18 9.85 11.46
N ALA A 77 -11.04 10.35 12.36
CA ALA A 77 -12.47 10.03 12.36
C ALA A 77 -13.18 10.44 11.07
N ASP A 78 -12.77 11.56 10.49
CA ASP A 78 -13.27 12.07 9.21
C ASP A 78 -12.63 11.36 7.99
N GLY A 79 -11.67 10.45 8.20
CA GLY A 79 -11.04 9.64 7.15
C GLY A 79 -9.90 10.32 6.37
N TYR A 80 -9.50 11.55 6.73
CA TYR A 80 -8.43 12.28 6.04
C TYR A 80 -7.03 11.73 6.34
N ILE A 81 -6.83 11.10 7.50
CA ILE A 81 -5.56 10.49 7.88
C ILE A 81 -5.82 9.09 8.42
N PHE A 82 -4.99 8.12 8.03
CA PHE A 82 -5.05 6.75 8.56
C PHE A 82 -3.86 6.45 9.48
N LYS A 83 -2.63 6.61 8.99
CA LYS A 83 -1.42 6.27 9.76
C LYS A 83 -1.03 7.33 10.79
N GLY A 84 -1.35 8.60 10.54
CA GLY A 84 -0.99 9.73 11.40
C GLY A 84 -1.59 9.69 12.81
N VAL A 85 -2.70 8.96 13.01
CA VAL A 85 -3.32 8.80 14.34
C VAL A 85 -2.46 7.98 15.30
N PHE A 86 -1.58 7.14 14.76
CA PHE A 86 -0.77 6.26 15.59
C PHE A 86 0.52 6.92 16.07
N ASP A 87 0.95 8.01 15.43
CA ASP A 87 2.17 8.75 15.74
C ASP A 87 1.87 10.04 16.52
N LEU A 88 0.92 9.97 17.45
CA LEU A 88 0.58 11.08 18.31
C LEU A 88 1.80 11.50 19.15
N ARG A 89 2.14 12.79 19.06
CA ARG A 89 3.26 13.38 19.80
C ARG A 89 3.09 13.23 21.31
N ILE A 90 1.84 13.31 21.79
CA ILE A 90 1.46 13.15 23.20
C ILE A 90 0.22 12.25 23.28
N HIS A 91 0.31 11.23 24.13
CA HIS A 91 -0.77 10.28 24.40
C HIS A 91 -1.58 10.73 25.62
N PHE A 92 -2.89 10.46 25.60
CA PHE A 92 -3.79 10.81 26.71
C PHE A 92 -3.46 10.08 28.00
N ASN A 93 -3.34 8.76 27.91
CA ASN A 93 -3.01 7.86 29.02
C ASN A 93 -2.32 6.59 28.46
N HIS A 94 -1.87 5.72 29.37
CA HIS A 94 -1.19 4.49 28.99
C HIS A 94 -2.09 3.49 28.27
N GLU A 95 -3.33 3.30 28.74
CA GLU A 95 -4.26 2.32 28.19
C GLU A 95 -4.66 2.65 26.74
N LEU A 96 -4.93 3.92 26.44
CA LEU A 96 -5.23 4.36 25.09
C LEU A 96 -4.02 4.21 24.16
N PHE A 97 -2.81 4.42 24.68
CA PHE A 97 -1.59 4.16 23.92
C PHE A 97 -1.47 2.67 23.56
N LEU A 98 -1.67 1.77 24.52
CA LEU A 98 -1.64 0.33 24.27
C LEU A 98 -2.74 -0.11 23.28
N ALA A 99 -3.95 0.42 23.44
CA ALA A 99 -5.06 0.16 22.52
C ALA A 99 -4.74 0.62 21.09
N MET A 100 -4.17 1.81 20.92
CA MET A 100 -3.74 2.33 19.62
C MET A 100 -2.60 1.52 19.01
N GLN A 101 -1.64 1.04 19.82
CA GLN A 101 -0.58 0.17 19.35
C GLN A 101 -1.14 -1.18 18.88
N LYS A 102 -2.08 -1.77 19.62
CA LYS A 102 -2.72 -3.02 19.22
C LYS A 102 -3.58 -2.84 17.97
N PHE A 103 -4.28 -1.71 17.87
CA PHE A 103 -5.05 -1.35 16.68
C PHE A 103 -4.15 -1.21 15.44
N ARG A 104 -2.96 -0.60 15.57
CA ARG A 104 -1.95 -0.53 14.50
C ARG A 104 -1.55 -1.94 14.03
N GLU A 105 -1.19 -2.81 14.98
CA GLU A 105 -0.78 -4.19 14.69
C GLU A 105 -1.87 -4.97 13.93
N ILE A 106 -3.14 -4.82 14.31
CA ILE A 106 -4.27 -5.48 13.65
C ILE A 106 -4.42 -5.00 12.21
N ILE A 107 -4.32 -3.69 11.97
CA ILE A 107 -4.43 -3.11 10.62
C ILE A 107 -3.29 -3.60 9.73
N ASP A 108 -2.04 -3.48 10.20
CA ASP A 108 -0.87 -3.89 9.43
C ASP A 108 -0.92 -5.40 9.10
N THR A 109 -1.38 -6.22 10.06
CA THR A 109 -1.57 -7.66 9.85
C THR A 109 -2.66 -7.94 8.81
N LYS A 110 -3.77 -7.19 8.86
CA LYS A 110 -4.87 -7.35 7.89
C LYS A 110 -4.41 -6.99 6.48
N GLU A 111 -3.70 -5.88 6.30
CA GLU A 111 -3.14 -5.47 5.01
C GLU A 111 -2.22 -6.57 4.44
N LEU A 112 -1.36 -7.15 5.28
CA LEU A 112 -0.47 -8.25 4.89
C LEU A 112 -1.25 -9.51 4.46
N ILE A 113 -2.27 -9.90 5.23
CA ILE A 113 -3.11 -11.06 4.93
C ILE A 113 -3.89 -10.85 3.62
N GLU A 114 -4.49 -9.68 3.42
CA GLU A 114 -5.22 -9.37 2.18
C GLU A 114 -4.30 -9.36 0.96
N GLY A 115 -3.09 -8.81 1.08
CA GLY A 115 -2.09 -8.84 0.02
C GLY A 115 -1.68 -10.28 -0.33
N SER A 116 -1.38 -11.09 0.68
CA SER A 116 -1.03 -12.51 0.51
C SER A 116 -2.17 -13.31 -0.11
N LYS A 117 -3.42 -13.09 0.34
CA LYS A 117 -4.61 -13.73 -0.21
C LYS A 117 -4.80 -13.39 -1.69
N LYS A 118 -4.71 -12.10 -2.06
CA LYS A 118 -4.82 -11.68 -3.46
C LYS A 118 -3.74 -12.32 -4.33
N HIS A 119 -2.51 -12.42 -3.81
CA HIS A 119 -1.42 -13.08 -4.53
C HIS A 119 -1.68 -14.59 -4.70
N ALA A 120 -2.18 -15.26 -3.66
CA ALA A 120 -2.55 -16.67 -3.75
C ALA A 120 -3.72 -16.90 -4.71
N GLU A 121 -4.73 -16.02 -4.72
CA GLU A 121 -5.85 -16.07 -5.68
C GLU A 121 -5.35 -15.83 -7.11
N TYR A 122 -4.44 -14.87 -7.31
CA TYR A 122 -3.78 -14.64 -8.60
C TYR A 122 -3.02 -15.88 -9.08
N LEU A 123 -2.20 -16.49 -8.23
CA LEU A 123 -1.47 -17.72 -8.56
C LEU A 123 -2.44 -18.89 -8.82
N ALA A 124 -3.54 -18.99 -8.07
CA ALA A 124 -4.54 -20.01 -8.30
C ALA A 124 -5.23 -19.82 -9.67
N LEU A 125 -5.59 -18.58 -10.03
CA LEU A 125 -6.12 -18.22 -11.35
C LEU A 125 -5.14 -18.56 -12.46
N GLN A 126 -3.86 -18.20 -12.29
CA GLN A 126 -2.78 -18.53 -13.23
C GLN A 126 -2.67 -20.05 -13.45
N ASN A 127 -2.85 -20.84 -12.38
CA ASN A 127 -2.77 -22.31 -12.42
C ASN A 127 -4.06 -23.00 -12.93
N GLN A 128 -5.14 -22.29 -13.25
CA GLN A 128 -6.37 -22.92 -13.76
C GLN A 128 -6.20 -23.55 -15.15
N ILE A 129 -5.19 -23.14 -15.91
CA ILE A 129 -4.82 -23.77 -17.18
C ILE A 129 -3.59 -24.63 -16.91
N ASN A 130 -3.74 -25.96 -16.94
CA ASN A 130 -2.59 -26.86 -16.91
C ASN A 130 -1.93 -26.84 -18.31
N PRO A 131 -0.74 -26.22 -18.47
CA PRO A 131 -0.14 -26.04 -19.79
C PRO A 131 0.19 -27.39 -20.44
N HIS A 132 0.62 -28.37 -19.64
CA HIS A 132 0.91 -29.71 -20.12
C HIS A 132 -0.33 -30.43 -20.65
N PHE A 133 -1.48 -30.30 -19.98
CA PHE A 133 -2.73 -30.86 -20.48
C PHE A 133 -3.14 -30.21 -21.80
N LEU A 134 -2.99 -28.89 -21.92
CA LEU A 134 -3.29 -28.15 -23.14
C LEU A 134 -2.40 -28.62 -24.31
N TYR A 135 -1.07 -28.68 -24.13
CA TYR A 135 -0.15 -29.13 -25.19
C TYR A 135 -0.43 -30.57 -25.61
N ASN A 136 -0.66 -31.47 -24.65
CA ASN A 136 -0.95 -32.87 -24.95
C ASN A 136 -2.28 -33.03 -25.70
N THR A 137 -3.27 -32.19 -25.41
CA THR A 137 -4.55 -32.21 -26.11
C THR A 137 -4.39 -31.71 -27.54
N LEU A 138 -3.65 -30.62 -27.76
CA LEU A 138 -3.38 -30.08 -29.10
C LEU A 138 -2.54 -31.06 -29.93
N GLU A 139 -1.49 -31.66 -29.37
CA GLU A 139 -0.67 -32.64 -30.08
C GLU A 139 -1.48 -33.91 -30.45
N GLY A 140 -2.44 -34.31 -29.59
CA GLY A 140 -3.39 -35.37 -29.91
C GLY A 140 -4.28 -35.02 -31.11
N ILE A 141 -4.85 -33.81 -31.14
CA ILE A 141 -5.66 -33.33 -32.26
C ILE A 141 -4.83 -33.26 -33.55
N ARG A 142 -3.59 -32.76 -33.47
CA ARG A 142 -2.65 -32.70 -34.59
C ARG A 142 -2.33 -34.09 -35.14
N SER A 143 -2.07 -35.05 -34.26
CA SER A 143 -1.78 -36.44 -34.64
C SER A 143 -2.95 -37.10 -35.38
N GLU A 144 -4.17 -36.96 -34.87
CA GLU A 144 -5.38 -37.46 -35.54
C GLU A 144 -5.59 -36.80 -36.91
N ALA A 145 -5.37 -35.49 -37.02
CA ALA A 145 -5.47 -34.78 -38.29
C ALA A 145 -4.46 -35.27 -39.33
N LEU A 146 -3.23 -35.60 -38.91
CA LEU A 146 -2.21 -36.18 -39.79
C LEU A 146 -2.58 -37.59 -40.24
N ILE A 147 -3.15 -38.42 -39.36
CA ILE A 147 -3.63 -39.77 -39.70
C ILE A 147 -4.74 -39.71 -40.76
N GLU A 148 -5.66 -38.77 -40.62
CA GLU A 148 -6.76 -38.54 -41.56
C GLU A 148 -6.35 -37.77 -42.83
N GLY A 149 -5.07 -37.36 -42.95
CA GLY A 149 -4.56 -36.62 -44.11
C GLY A 149 -5.08 -35.19 -44.22
N VAL A 150 -5.57 -34.59 -43.12
CA VAL A 150 -6.13 -33.25 -43.08
C VAL A 150 -5.07 -32.24 -42.62
N GLU A 151 -4.13 -31.95 -43.51
CA GLU A 151 -2.95 -31.09 -43.21
C GLU A 151 -3.32 -29.70 -42.68
N ILE A 152 -4.43 -29.11 -43.15
CA ILE A 152 -4.84 -27.77 -42.70
C ILE A 152 -5.16 -27.74 -41.19
N ILE A 153 -5.76 -28.80 -40.66
CA ILE A 153 -6.07 -28.91 -39.22
C ILE A 153 -4.78 -29.17 -38.45
N ALA A 154 -3.89 -30.02 -38.97
CA ALA A 154 -2.60 -30.28 -38.35
C ALA A 154 -1.76 -28.99 -38.20
N ASN A 155 -1.64 -28.21 -39.28
CA ASN A 155 -0.89 -26.95 -39.31
C ASN A 155 -1.52 -25.87 -38.43
N MET A 156 -2.85 -25.74 -38.44
CA MET A 156 -3.54 -24.80 -37.56
C MET A 156 -3.35 -25.17 -36.08
N THR A 157 -3.38 -26.47 -35.76
CA THR A 157 -3.21 -26.96 -34.39
C THR A 157 -1.76 -26.78 -33.90
N GLU A 158 -0.77 -26.98 -34.77
CA GLU A 158 0.65 -26.72 -34.49
C GLU A 158 0.93 -25.23 -34.21
N ALA A 159 0.35 -24.34 -35.02
CA ALA A 159 0.45 -22.89 -34.79
C ALA A 159 -0.17 -22.51 -33.44
N LEU A 160 -1.33 -23.09 -33.11
CA LEU A 160 -2.01 -22.86 -31.83
C LEU A 160 -1.19 -23.38 -30.63
N GLU A 161 -0.61 -24.57 -30.76
CA GLU A 161 0.25 -25.16 -29.73
C GLU A 161 1.48 -24.26 -29.49
N THR A 162 2.14 -23.81 -30.57
CA THR A 162 3.31 -22.92 -30.50
C THR A 162 2.98 -21.59 -29.82
N PHE A 163 1.87 -20.97 -30.21
CA PHE A 163 1.38 -19.72 -29.63
C PHE A 163 1.07 -19.85 -28.13
N PHE A 164 0.35 -20.90 -27.73
CA PHE A 164 0.06 -21.13 -26.31
C PHE A 164 1.31 -21.51 -25.52
N ARG A 165 2.23 -22.28 -26.13
CA ARG A 165 3.51 -22.63 -25.50
C ARG A 165 4.28 -21.38 -25.12
N TYR A 166 4.34 -20.42 -26.03
CA TYR A 166 4.91 -19.13 -25.73
C TYR A 166 4.09 -18.40 -24.65
N THR A 167 2.80 -18.17 -24.87
CA THR A 167 1.96 -17.32 -24.00
C THR A 167 1.91 -17.79 -22.54
N ILE A 168 1.88 -19.10 -22.30
CA ILE A 168 1.65 -19.67 -20.96
C ILE A 168 2.96 -20.02 -20.24
N SER A 169 4.06 -20.27 -20.97
CA SER A 169 5.34 -20.58 -20.34
C SER A 169 5.91 -19.36 -19.61
N ASP A 170 6.34 -19.55 -18.36
CA ASP A 170 7.15 -18.60 -17.59
C ASP A 170 6.79 -17.11 -17.80
N MET A 171 5.50 -16.74 -17.58
CA MET A 171 5.00 -15.37 -17.81
C MET A 171 5.78 -14.28 -17.06
N ASP A 172 6.49 -14.62 -15.98
CA ASP A 172 7.28 -13.68 -15.17
C ASP A 172 8.69 -13.41 -15.73
N LYS A 173 9.08 -14.02 -16.86
CA LYS A 173 10.42 -13.85 -17.47
C LYS A 173 10.42 -12.82 -18.59
N LEU A 174 11.58 -12.18 -18.78
CA LEU A 174 11.86 -11.33 -19.94
C LEU A 174 12.14 -12.20 -21.18
N ALA A 175 11.47 -11.89 -22.28
CA ALA A 175 11.70 -12.48 -23.60
C ALA A 175 12.62 -11.57 -24.43
N THR A 176 13.32 -12.13 -25.42
CA THR A 176 13.96 -11.29 -26.45
C THR A 176 12.90 -10.65 -27.34
N LEU A 177 13.24 -9.54 -27.99
CA LEU A 177 12.37 -8.94 -29.00
C LEU A 177 12.09 -9.93 -30.15
N GLU A 178 13.08 -10.73 -30.54
CA GLU A 178 12.93 -11.82 -31.51
C GLU A 178 11.85 -12.83 -31.10
N GLU A 179 11.89 -13.31 -29.86
CA GLU A 179 10.89 -14.23 -29.31
C GLU A 179 9.46 -13.64 -29.36
N GLU A 180 9.31 -12.34 -29.06
CA GLU A 180 8.02 -11.63 -29.17
C GLU A 180 7.55 -11.51 -30.62
N ILE A 181 8.45 -11.22 -31.57
CA ILE A 181 8.13 -11.11 -33.00
C ILE A 181 7.67 -12.47 -33.53
N VAL A 182 8.39 -13.56 -33.23
CA VAL A 182 8.01 -14.92 -33.65
C VAL A 182 6.63 -15.31 -33.09
N ASN A 183 6.32 -14.92 -31.86
CA ASN A 183 5.00 -15.16 -31.29
C ASN A 183 3.90 -14.35 -32.01
N VAL A 184 4.17 -13.08 -32.36
CA VAL A 184 3.26 -12.27 -33.18
C VAL A 184 3.05 -12.90 -34.57
N GLU A 185 4.09 -13.42 -35.22
CA GLU A 185 3.96 -14.12 -36.51
C GLU A 185 3.08 -15.36 -36.41
N THR A 186 3.26 -16.12 -35.33
CA THR A 186 2.45 -17.30 -35.03
C THR A 186 0.97 -16.91 -34.83
N TYR A 187 0.71 -15.84 -34.07
CA TYR A 187 -0.64 -15.28 -33.91
C TYR A 187 -1.25 -14.87 -35.25
N CYS A 188 -0.51 -14.11 -36.07
CA CYS A 188 -0.97 -13.70 -37.40
C CYS A 188 -1.28 -14.90 -38.30
N THR A 189 -0.49 -15.98 -38.21
CA THR A 189 -0.75 -17.23 -38.94
C THR A 189 -2.07 -17.86 -38.53
N ILE A 190 -2.37 -17.92 -37.22
CA ILE A 190 -3.67 -18.38 -36.70
C ILE A 190 -4.81 -17.52 -37.25
N GLN A 191 -4.65 -16.20 -37.24
CA GLN A 191 -5.66 -15.28 -37.78
C GLN A 191 -5.86 -15.45 -39.29
N ARG A 192 -4.82 -15.78 -40.06
CA ARG A 192 -4.94 -16.10 -41.50
C ARG A 192 -5.76 -17.37 -41.73
N PHE A 193 -5.62 -18.41 -40.92
CA PHE A 193 -6.50 -19.59 -41.02
C PHE A 193 -7.98 -19.23 -40.83
N ARG A 194 -8.28 -18.24 -39.99
CA ARG A 194 -9.65 -17.79 -39.71
C ARG A 194 -10.22 -16.83 -40.76
N PHE A 195 -9.42 -15.86 -41.21
CA PHE A 195 -9.89 -14.77 -42.07
C PHE A 195 -9.50 -14.92 -43.55
N GLY A 196 -8.64 -15.89 -43.87
CA GLY A 196 -8.11 -16.09 -45.22
C GLY A 196 -7.37 -14.85 -45.72
N GLU A 197 -7.60 -14.47 -46.97
CA GLU A 197 -6.96 -13.31 -47.61
C GLU A 197 -7.58 -11.96 -47.23
N LYS A 198 -8.53 -11.91 -46.29
CA LYS A 198 -9.16 -10.64 -45.88
C LYS A 198 -8.25 -9.75 -45.06
N ILE A 199 -7.14 -10.29 -44.55
CA ILE A 199 -6.20 -9.58 -43.68
C ILE A 199 -4.78 -9.87 -44.17
N GLU A 200 -4.03 -8.82 -44.48
CA GLU A 200 -2.62 -8.90 -44.84
C GLU A 200 -1.77 -8.48 -43.65
N PHE A 201 -0.78 -9.30 -43.31
CA PHE A 201 0.16 -9.04 -42.22
C PHE A 201 1.56 -8.88 -42.79
N LYS A 202 2.19 -7.74 -42.52
CA LYS A 202 3.57 -7.44 -42.91
C LYS A 202 4.34 -6.97 -41.69
N ILE A 203 5.48 -7.61 -41.42
CA ILE A 203 6.43 -7.20 -40.39
C ILE A 203 7.61 -6.56 -41.10
N GLU A 204 7.91 -5.31 -40.74
CA GLU A 204 9.08 -4.59 -41.21
C GLU A 204 9.98 -4.34 -40.00
N SER A 205 11.20 -4.85 -40.05
CA SER A 205 12.17 -4.78 -38.96
C SER A 205 13.50 -4.21 -39.46
N PRO A 206 14.29 -3.55 -38.59
CA PRO A 206 15.59 -3.02 -38.96
C PRO A 206 16.71 -4.07 -38.87
N GLU A 207 16.42 -5.37 -39.05
CA GLU A 207 17.37 -6.48 -38.85
C GLU A 207 18.67 -6.31 -39.65
N ASP A 208 18.57 -5.74 -40.85
CA ASP A 208 19.70 -5.43 -41.73
C ASP A 208 20.58 -4.24 -41.24
N HIS A 209 20.09 -3.45 -40.30
CA HIS A 209 20.72 -2.21 -39.84
C HIS A 209 21.15 -2.25 -38.36
N ASP A 210 20.45 -3.00 -37.51
CA ASP A 210 20.76 -3.15 -36.09
C ASP A 210 20.30 -4.53 -35.56
N PRO A 211 21.06 -5.60 -35.80
CA PRO A 211 20.67 -6.96 -35.38
C PRO A 211 20.70 -7.13 -33.86
N GLU A 212 21.44 -6.30 -33.11
CA GLU A 212 21.53 -6.41 -31.66
C GLU A 212 20.20 -6.08 -30.97
N ILE A 213 19.31 -5.30 -31.62
CA ILE A 213 17.99 -4.95 -31.09
C ILE A 213 17.11 -6.18 -30.87
N PHE A 214 17.30 -7.25 -31.64
CA PHE A 214 16.52 -8.49 -31.53
C PHE A 214 16.80 -9.24 -30.22
N HIS A 215 17.99 -9.06 -29.65
CA HIS A 215 18.37 -9.66 -28.37
C HIS A 215 17.95 -8.80 -27.16
N ALA A 216 17.38 -7.61 -27.39
CA ALA A 216 16.87 -6.76 -26.33
C ALA A 216 15.80 -7.49 -25.52
N LYS A 217 15.92 -7.43 -24.19
CA LYS A 217 15.00 -8.11 -23.28
C LYS A 217 13.83 -7.20 -22.93
N ILE A 218 12.62 -7.66 -23.25
CA ILE A 218 11.36 -6.97 -22.96
C ILE A 218 10.42 -7.89 -22.16
N PRO A 219 9.45 -7.33 -21.40
CA PRO A 219 8.41 -8.13 -20.78
C PRO A 219 7.69 -8.97 -21.84
N LYS A 220 7.43 -10.23 -21.52
CA LYS A 220 6.68 -11.13 -22.40
C LYS A 220 5.27 -10.60 -22.65
N LEU A 221 4.73 -10.86 -23.83
CA LEU A 221 3.41 -10.39 -24.30
C LEU A 221 3.29 -8.86 -24.35
N THR A 222 4.38 -8.17 -24.68
CA THR A 222 4.37 -6.72 -24.88
C THR A 222 3.79 -6.36 -26.25
N LEU A 223 4.19 -7.06 -27.32
CA LEU A 223 3.75 -6.75 -28.69
C LEU A 223 2.33 -7.26 -28.98
N GLN A 224 1.98 -8.39 -28.37
CA GLN A 224 0.74 -9.11 -28.66
C GLN A 224 -0.54 -8.26 -28.44
N PRO A 225 -0.73 -7.54 -27.32
CA PRO A 225 -1.91 -6.70 -27.12
C PRO A 225 -2.05 -5.59 -28.18
N ILE A 226 -0.94 -5.12 -28.75
CA ILE A 226 -0.95 -4.09 -29.79
C ILE A 226 -1.49 -4.69 -31.09
N VAL A 227 -1.00 -5.87 -31.46
CA VAL A 227 -1.42 -6.57 -32.69
C VAL A 227 -2.86 -7.08 -32.57
N GLU A 228 -3.24 -7.65 -31.42
CA GLU A 228 -4.60 -8.13 -31.17
C GLU A 228 -5.65 -7.02 -31.31
N ASN A 229 -5.33 -5.79 -30.90
CA ASN A 229 -6.23 -4.65 -31.03
C ASN A 229 -6.28 -4.04 -32.45
N ALA A 230 -5.40 -4.45 -33.35
CA ALA A 230 -5.31 -3.91 -34.72
C ALA A 230 -6.02 -4.79 -35.77
N VAL A 231 -6.43 -6.01 -35.40
CA VAL A 231 -7.14 -6.98 -36.23
C VAL A 231 -8.65 -6.85 -36.04
#